data_AF-A0AAE4TNG5-F1
#
_entry.id   AF-A0AAE4TNG5-F1
#
_cell.length_a   1.000
_cell.length_b   1.000
_cell.length_c   1.000
_cell.angle_alpha   90.00
_cell.angle_beta   90.00
_cell.angle_gamma   90.00
#
_symmetry.space_group_name_H-M   'P 1'
#
loop_
_entity.id
_entity.type
_entity.pdbx_description
1 polymer ?
#
loop_
_entity_poly.entity_id
_entity_poly.type
_entity_poly.pdbx_seq_one_letter_code
_entity_poly.pdbx_strand_id
1 'polypeptide(L)'
;MLHNEGEQAIRFAVHKYNPYNNGRKTTLVEAVRCLAFQSRFAGTHSFVDSETKEPMHLQIEIASKTDVPMLGLFLSVYFSDGKEKYLSQFIVSKSESHYFFLDFSLAAAKAKSIEV
;
A
#
# COMPACT_ATOMS: atom_id res chain seq x y z
N MET A 1 29.51 -3.59 12.94
CA MET A 1 28.10 -3.40 13.30
C MET A 1 27.30 -4.33 12.41
N LEU A 2 26.53 -5.24 13.01
CA LEU A 2 25.71 -6.23 12.30
C LEU A 2 24.63 -5.48 11.51
N HIS A 3 24.60 -5.66 10.19
CA HIS A 3 23.45 -5.28 9.38
C HIS A 3 22.27 -6.17 9.83
N ASN A 4 21.28 -5.57 10.47
CA ASN A 4 20.06 -6.28 10.84
C ASN A 4 19.28 -6.57 9.56
N GLU A 5 19.22 -7.84 9.16
CA GLU A 5 18.46 -8.39 8.01
C GLU A 5 16.91 -8.27 8.17
N GLY A 6 16.42 -7.31 8.97
CA GLY A 6 15.00 -7.11 9.28
C GLY A 6 14.38 -5.81 8.76
N GLU A 7 15.15 -4.89 8.19
CA GLU A 7 14.65 -3.58 7.71
C GLU A 7 14.18 -3.63 6.24
N GLN A 8 13.33 -4.59 5.86
CA GLN A 8 12.87 -4.72 4.47
C GLN A 8 11.41 -4.32 4.22
N ALA A 9 10.67 -3.94 5.26
CA ALA A 9 9.30 -3.46 5.10
C ALA A 9 9.28 -1.95 4.81
N ILE A 10 8.70 -1.56 3.67
CA ILE A 10 8.58 -0.16 3.29
C ILE A 10 7.49 0.49 4.13
N ARG A 11 7.80 1.65 4.73
CA ARG A 11 6.89 2.42 5.56
C ARG A 11 6.29 3.56 4.75
N PHE A 12 4.97 3.66 4.78
CA PHE A 12 4.23 4.75 4.15
C PHE A 12 3.37 5.46 5.20
N ALA A 13 3.29 6.78 5.11
CA ALA A 13 2.42 7.59 5.94
C ALA A 13 1.39 8.30 5.04
N VAL A 14 0.11 8.08 5.30
CA VAL A 14 -0.98 8.73 4.57
C VAL A 14 -1.74 9.65 5.51
N HIS A 15 -1.79 10.93 5.18
CA HIS A 15 -2.57 11.91 5.93
C HIS A 15 -4.06 11.57 5.91
N LYS A 16 -4.68 11.59 7.09
CA LYS A 16 -6.13 11.44 7.27
C LYS A 16 -6.90 12.66 6.84
N TYR A 17 -6.25 13.81 6.72
CA TYR A 17 -6.87 15.06 6.34
C TYR A 17 -6.38 15.48 4.97
N ASN A 18 -7.30 15.68 4.05
CA ASN A 18 -6.99 16.26 2.76
C ASN A 18 -7.04 17.79 2.90
N PRO A 19 -5.93 18.52 2.70
CA PRO A 19 -5.92 19.98 2.83
C PRO A 19 -6.81 20.69 1.78
N TYR A 20 -7.19 19.99 0.72
CA TYR A 20 -8.11 20.48 -0.31
C TYR A 20 -9.58 20.12 -0.05
N ASN A 21 -9.86 19.32 0.99
CA ASN A 21 -11.22 18.93 1.38
C ASN A 21 -11.33 18.83 2.91
N ASN A 22 -11.45 20.00 3.54
CA ASN A 22 -11.36 20.19 5.00
C ASN A 22 -12.51 19.54 5.80
N GLY A 23 -13.56 19.02 5.14
CA GLY A 23 -14.73 18.44 5.81
C GLY A 23 -14.67 16.93 6.00
N ARG A 24 -13.71 16.21 5.38
CA ARG A 24 -13.74 14.75 5.31
C ARG A 24 -12.39 14.11 5.61
N LYS A 25 -12.41 13.11 6.49
CA LYS A 25 -11.25 12.26 6.75
C LYS A 25 -11.10 11.22 5.64
N THR A 26 -9.87 11.01 5.17
CA THR A 26 -9.48 9.91 4.29
C THR A 26 -9.86 8.59 4.97
N THR A 27 -10.62 7.75 4.26
CA THR A 27 -10.95 6.40 4.71
C THR A 27 -9.75 5.48 4.56
N LEU A 28 -9.76 4.34 5.25
CA LEU A 28 -8.70 3.34 5.12
C LEU A 28 -8.55 2.83 3.67
N VAL A 29 -9.65 2.63 2.95
CA VAL A 29 -9.65 2.20 1.54
C VAL A 29 -8.97 3.24 0.65
N GLU A 30 -9.25 4.52 0.87
CA GLU A 30 -8.61 5.61 0.11
C GLU A 30 -7.13 5.73 0.45
N ALA A 31 -6.74 5.52 1.70
CA ALA A 31 -5.33 5.53 2.08
C ALA A 31 -4.55 4.38 1.44
N VAL A 32 -5.14 3.18 1.41
CA VAL A 32 -4.61 2.02 0.68
C VAL A 32 -4.52 2.29 -0.83
N ARG A 33 -5.49 3.03 -1.40
CA ARG A 33 -5.43 3.48 -2.80
C ARG A 33 -4.24 4.39 -3.06
N CYS A 34 -4.03 5.41 -2.22
CA CYS A 34 -2.86 6.29 -2.33
C CYS A 34 -1.55 5.50 -2.30
N LEU A 35 -1.47 4.51 -1.41
CA LEU A 35 -0.32 3.63 -1.28
C LEU A 35 -0.07 2.79 -2.54
N ALA A 36 -1.10 2.17 -3.09
CA ALA A 36 -0.97 1.40 -4.33
C ALA A 36 -0.47 2.27 -5.49
N PHE A 37 -0.96 3.51 -5.56
CA PHE A 37 -0.50 4.45 -6.58
C PHE A 37 0.98 4.86 -6.38
N GLN A 38 1.41 5.09 -5.14
CA GLN A 38 2.80 5.46 -4.85
C GLN A 38 3.78 4.28 -4.98
N SER A 39 3.42 3.08 -4.54
CA SER A 39 4.32 1.92 -4.55
C SER A 39 4.55 1.33 -5.94
N ARG A 40 3.50 1.18 -6.77
CA ARG A 40 3.60 0.58 -8.11
C ARG A 40 3.87 1.62 -9.21
N PHE A 41 3.43 2.88 -9.05
CA PHE A 41 3.59 3.92 -10.09
C PHE A 41 4.55 5.05 -9.76
N ALA A 42 5.26 5.02 -8.62
CA ALA A 42 6.41 5.92 -8.42
C ALA A 42 7.46 5.78 -9.54
N GLY A 43 7.53 4.63 -10.22
CA GLY A 43 8.42 4.41 -11.36
C GLY A 43 7.88 4.85 -12.72
N THR A 44 6.56 4.93 -12.93
CA THR A 44 6.00 5.10 -14.29
C THR A 44 5.35 6.46 -14.54
N HIS A 45 5.04 7.24 -13.49
CA HIS A 45 4.34 8.54 -13.56
C HIS A 45 3.05 8.56 -14.43
N SER A 46 2.60 7.41 -14.91
CA SER A 46 1.48 7.29 -15.85
C SER A 46 0.30 6.70 -15.12
N PHE A 47 -0.67 7.57 -14.84
CA PHE A 47 -2.02 7.22 -14.39
C PHE A 47 -2.89 6.68 -15.55
N VAL A 48 -2.25 6.43 -16.69
CA VAL A 48 -2.82 6.10 -17.98
C VAL A 48 -2.09 4.86 -18.47
N ASP A 49 -2.82 3.82 -18.85
CA ASP A 49 -2.23 2.63 -19.45
C ASP A 49 -1.50 3.04 -20.75
N SER A 50 -0.23 2.65 -20.88
CA SER A 50 0.63 3.09 -21.98
C SER A 50 0.17 2.57 -23.34
N GLU A 51 -0.51 1.42 -23.38
CA GLU A 51 -1.03 0.76 -24.57
C GLU A 51 -2.39 1.31 -24.96
N THR A 52 -3.32 1.42 -24.00
CA THR A 52 -4.73 1.78 -24.29
C THR A 52 -5.01 3.27 -24.21
N LYS A 53 -4.11 4.05 -23.58
CA LYS A 53 -4.30 5.49 -23.29
C LYS A 53 -5.50 5.81 -22.39
N GLU A 54 -6.09 4.80 -21.75
CA GLU A 54 -7.20 4.96 -20.82
C GLU A 54 -6.71 5.12 -19.37
N PRO A 55 -7.48 5.79 -18.49
CA PRO A 55 -7.19 5.85 -17.07
C PRO A 55 -7.09 4.44 -16.49
N MET A 56 -6.00 4.19 -15.78
CA MET A 56 -5.75 2.88 -15.21
C MET A 56 -6.74 2.62 -14.05
N HIS A 57 -7.63 1.65 -14.24
CA HIS A 57 -8.67 1.32 -13.28
C HIS A 57 -8.15 0.39 -12.19
N LEU A 58 -7.59 0.98 -11.12
CA LEU A 58 -7.21 0.22 -9.93
C LEU A 58 -8.44 -0.11 -9.06
N GLN A 59 -8.83 -1.38 -9.08
CA GLN A 59 -9.80 -1.96 -8.15
C GLN A 59 -9.08 -2.42 -6.87
N ILE A 60 -9.73 -2.17 -5.72
CA ILE A 60 -9.17 -2.46 -4.40
C ILE A 60 -10.22 -3.19 -3.59
N GLU A 61 -9.87 -4.37 -3.10
CA GLU A 61 -10.72 -5.21 -2.27
C GLU A 61 -9.96 -5.55 -0.98
N ILE A 62 -10.48 -5.12 0.18
CA ILE A 62 -9.91 -5.52 1.47
C ILE A 62 -10.42 -6.92 1.80
N ALA A 63 -9.58 -7.93 1.58
CA ALA A 63 -9.90 -9.34 1.78
C ALA A 63 -10.07 -9.69 3.26
N SER A 64 -9.22 -9.14 4.13
CA SER A 64 -9.31 -9.36 5.57
C SER A 64 -8.81 -8.17 6.37
N LYS A 65 -9.35 -8.05 7.58
CA LYS A 65 -8.95 -7.08 8.60
C LYS A 65 -8.88 -7.80 9.94
N THR A 66 -7.70 -7.85 10.52
CA THR A 66 -7.48 -8.50 11.80
C THR A 66 -6.77 -7.52 12.72
N ASP A 67 -7.33 -7.25 13.89
CA ASP A 67 -6.62 -6.47 14.90
C ASP A 67 -5.52 -7.34 15.53
N VAL A 68 -4.29 -6.82 15.55
CA VAL A 68 -3.12 -7.47 16.12
C VAL A 68 -2.67 -6.65 17.32
N PRO A 69 -2.76 -7.19 18.54
CA PRO A 69 -2.39 -6.47 19.75
C PRO A 69 -1.01 -5.83 19.64
N MET A 70 -0.91 -4.58 20.09
CA MET A 70 0.33 -3.76 20.09
C MET A 70 0.91 -3.40 18.72
N LEU A 71 0.45 -3.99 17.62
CA LEU A 71 0.97 -3.74 16.26
C LEU A 71 -0.02 -2.95 15.38
N GLY A 72 -1.31 -3.08 15.62
CA GLY A 72 -2.37 -2.41 14.86
C GLY A 72 -3.16 -3.37 13.98
N LEU A 73 -3.68 -2.91 12.85
CA LEU A 73 -4.53 -3.69 11.95
C LEU A 73 -3.69 -4.42 10.91
N PHE A 74 -3.70 -5.74 10.92
CA PHE A 74 -3.23 -6.54 9.79
C PHE A 74 -4.30 -6.51 8.67
N LEU A 75 -3.90 -6.09 7.48
CA LEU A 75 -4.74 -5.99 6.30
C LEU A 75 -4.20 -6.88 5.20
N SER A 76 -5.07 -7.72 4.65
CA SER A 76 -4.84 -8.35 3.35
C SER A 76 -5.68 -7.64 2.31
N VAL A 77 -5.05 -7.13 1.27
CA VAL A 77 -5.69 -6.32 0.23
C VAL A 77 -5.39 -6.93 -1.13
N TYR A 78 -6.45 -7.22 -1.88
CA TYR A 78 -6.30 -7.49 -3.29
C TYR A 78 -6.35 -6.19 -4.08
N PHE A 79 -5.39 -6.05 -4.96
CA PHE A 79 -5.33 -5.01 -5.97
C PHE A 79 -5.53 -5.65 -7.34
N SER A 80 -6.31 -5.00 -8.19
CA SER A 80 -6.49 -5.41 -9.58
C SER A 80 -6.42 -4.20 -10.49
N ASP A 81 -5.64 -4.28 -11.55
CA ASP A 81 -5.59 -3.28 -12.63
C ASP A 81 -6.50 -3.67 -13.82
N GLY A 82 -7.33 -4.71 -13.64
CA GLY A 82 -8.19 -5.27 -14.68
C GLY A 82 -7.53 -6.36 -15.53
N LYS A 83 -6.19 -6.48 -15.52
CA LYS A 83 -5.43 -7.54 -16.20
C LYS A 83 -4.90 -8.55 -15.18
N GLU A 84 -4.32 -8.08 -14.08
CA GLU A 84 -3.72 -8.89 -13.02
C GLU A 84 -4.37 -8.62 -11.66
N LYS A 85 -4.48 -9.66 -10.83
CA LYS A 85 -4.88 -9.54 -9.42
C LYS A 85 -3.72 -9.95 -8.52
N TYR A 86 -3.29 -9.07 -7.62
CA TYR A 86 -2.21 -9.32 -6.68
C TYR A 86 -2.66 -9.08 -5.23
N LEU A 87 -2.07 -9.85 -4.32
CA LEU A 87 -2.30 -9.74 -2.89
C LEU A 87 -1.15 -8.94 -2.27
N SER A 88 -1.49 -7.92 -1.50
CA SER A 88 -0.57 -7.20 -0.64
C SER A 88 -1.00 -7.29 0.81
N GLN A 89 -0.01 -7.30 1.70
CA GLN A 89 -0.23 -7.45 3.13
C GLN A 89 0.43 -6.30 3.88
N PHE A 90 -0.33 -5.69 4.79
CA PHE A 90 0.09 -4.53 5.55
C PHE A 90 -0.17 -4.72 7.03
N ILE A 91 0.75 -4.22 7.88
CA ILE A 91 0.39 -3.81 9.25
C ILE A 91 0.10 -2.32 9.21
N VAL A 92 -1.07 -1.94 9.71
CA VAL A 92 -1.55 -0.56 9.71
C VAL A 92 -1.73 -0.07 11.14
N SER A 93 -0.91 0.90 11.52
CA SER A 93 -1.14 1.67 12.74
C SER A 93 -1.70 3.06 12.40
N LYS A 94 -2.26 3.75 13.39
CA LYS A 94 -2.92 5.05 13.17
C LYS A 94 -2.63 6.02 14.31
N SER A 95 -2.43 7.29 13.95
CA SER A 95 -2.48 8.43 14.88
C SER A 95 -3.73 9.27 14.62
N GLU A 96 -3.87 10.42 15.25
CA GLU A 96 -4.98 11.34 14.95
C GLU A 96 -4.93 11.87 13.51
N SER A 97 -3.73 12.07 12.97
CA SER A 97 -3.48 12.73 11.68
C SER A 97 -3.09 11.79 10.56
N HIS A 98 -2.67 10.55 10.84
CA HIS A 98 -2.11 9.64 9.83
C HIS A 98 -2.58 8.19 9.97
N TYR A 99 -2.54 7.49 8.84
CA TYR A 99 -2.36 6.05 8.78
C TYR A 99 -0.90 5.75 8.44
N PHE A 100 -0.31 4.79 9.15
CA PHE A 100 1.03 4.30 8.87
C PHE A 100 0.92 2.86 8.37
N PHE A 101 1.43 2.60 7.17
CA PHE A 101 1.41 1.28 6.54
C PHE A 101 2.83 0.73 6.54
N LEU A 102 2.96 -0.50 7.02
CA LEU A 102 4.15 -1.31 6.90
C LEU A 102 3.87 -2.39 5.85
N ASP A 103 4.45 -2.25 4.65
CA ASP A 103 4.22 -3.15 3.52
C ASP A 103 5.20 -4.34 3.53
N PHE A 104 4.65 -5.56 3.58
CA PHE A 104 5.42 -6.81 3.57
C PHE A 104 5.57 -7.42 2.17
N SER A 105 4.79 -6.93 1.20
CA SER A 105 4.71 -7.49 -0.15
C SER A 105 6.03 -7.30 -0.93
N LEU A 106 6.69 -6.16 -0.72
CA LEU A 106 7.97 -5.82 -1.37
C LEU A 106 9.17 -6.53 -0.75
N ALA A 107 9.11 -6.85 0.56
CA ALA A 107 10.12 -7.66 1.22
C ALA A 107 10.14 -9.09 0.65
N ALA A 108 8.96 -9.67 0.43
CA ALA A 108 8.81 -11.01 -0.15
C ALA A 108 9.26 -11.08 -1.64
N ALA A 109 9.05 -10.00 -2.41
CA ALA A 109 9.48 -9.93 -3.80
C ALA A 109 11.02 -9.88 -3.95
N LYS A 110 11.71 -9.14 -3.07
CA LYS A 110 13.19 -9.09 -3.03
C LYS A 110 13.82 -10.39 -2.56
N ALA A 111 13.19 -11.11 -1.64
CA ALA A 111 13.68 -12.42 -1.19
C ALA A 111 13.71 -13.45 -2.34
N LYS A 112 12.84 -13.33 -3.35
CA LYS A 112 12.87 -14.18 -4.55
C LYS A 112 13.90 -13.76 -5.61
N SER A 113 14.40 -12.52 -5.58
CA SER A 113 15.39 -12.03 -6.57
C SER A 113 16.84 -12.31 -6.16
N ILE A 114 17.07 -12.96 -5.02
CA ILE A 114 18.37 -13.47 -4.62
C ILE A 114 18.41 -14.94 -5.06
N GLU A 115 18.66 -15.17 -6.34
CA GLU A 115 19.10 -16.49 -6.82
C GLU A 115 20.62 -16.61 -6.61
N VAL A 116 21.04 -17.79 -6.17
CA VAL A 116 22.43 -18.22 -5.91
C VAL A 116 23.19 -18.41 -7.21
#